data_AF-A0A925JM84-F1
#
_entry.id   AF-A0A925JM84-F1
#
_cell.length_a   1.000
_cell.length_b   1.000
_cell.length_c   1.000
_cell.angle_alpha   90.00
_cell.angle_beta   90.00
_cell.angle_gamma   90.00
#
_symmetry.space_group_name_H-M   'P 1'
#
loop_
_entity.id
_entity.type
_entity.pdbx_description
1 polymer ?
#
loop_
_entity_poly.entity_id
_entity_poly.type
_entity_poly.pdbx_seq_one_letter_code
_entity_poly.pdbx_strand_id
1 'polypeptide(L)'
;MNAPTSLHHLLPASGTTAPAHERIREIPYNYTSFSDREIVIRLLGAQAWEKLNQLRGERRTGRSARMLYEVLGDIWVVQRNPYLQDDLLDNPRRRKLLVEALHHRLAEIGKRRDAQADPRRDALVGELLAAAQTAVQAFDA
;
A
#
# COMPACT_ATOMS: atom_id res chain seq x y z
N MET A 1 -5.78 -4.31 60.41
CA MET A 1 -4.85 -4.74 59.34
C MET A 1 -5.66 -5.27 58.18
N ASN A 2 -6.17 -4.37 57.32
CA ASN A 2 -6.76 -4.69 56.02
C ASN A 2 -6.63 -3.41 55.19
N ALA A 3 -5.75 -3.42 54.18
CA ALA A 3 -5.71 -2.38 53.16
C ALA A 3 -6.00 -3.05 51.81
N PRO A 4 -7.01 -2.59 51.06
CA PRO A 4 -7.32 -3.14 49.75
C PRO A 4 -6.28 -2.63 48.74
N THR A 5 -5.59 -3.52 48.04
CA THR A 5 -4.73 -3.15 46.92
C THR A 5 -5.60 -2.72 45.73
N SER A 6 -5.59 -1.42 45.46
CA SER A 6 -6.26 -0.79 44.32
C SER A 6 -5.72 -1.29 42.98
N LEU A 7 -6.65 -1.57 42.05
CA LEU A 7 -6.44 -2.10 40.71
C LEU A 7 -5.80 -1.07 39.76
N HIS A 8 -4.56 -0.61 40.03
CA HIS A 8 -3.89 0.47 39.28
C HIS A 8 -2.64 0.01 38.52
N HIS A 9 -2.60 -1.26 38.07
CA HIS A 9 -1.40 -1.85 37.44
C HIS A 9 -1.67 -2.51 36.08
N LEU A 10 -2.58 -1.96 35.28
CA LEU A 10 -2.90 -2.47 33.93
C LEU A 10 -2.95 -1.39 32.82
N LEU A 11 -2.23 -0.27 32.98
CA LEU A 11 -2.03 0.69 31.88
C LEU A 11 -0.55 1.04 31.76
N PRO A 12 0.14 0.69 30.65
CA PRO A 12 1.33 1.42 30.29
C PRO A 12 0.91 2.81 29.81
N ALA A 13 1.29 3.79 30.64
CA ALA A 13 1.51 5.20 30.40
C ALA A 13 0.90 5.81 29.11
N SER A 14 -0.04 6.73 29.30
CA SER A 14 -0.25 7.87 28.40
C SER A 14 1.07 8.65 28.30
N GLY A 15 1.92 8.25 27.37
CA GLY A 15 3.09 9.01 26.97
C GLY A 15 2.64 10.18 26.13
N THR A 16 2.64 11.38 26.71
CA THR A 16 2.81 12.60 25.93
C THR A 16 4.10 12.45 25.13
N THR A 17 3.96 12.23 23.83
CA THR A 17 5.06 12.43 22.88
C THR A 17 4.59 13.54 21.94
N ALA A 18 5.48 14.51 21.71
CA ALA A 18 5.36 15.70 20.86
C ALA A 18 4.56 15.49 19.56
N PRO A 19 4.11 16.53 18.84
CA PRO A 19 3.63 16.36 17.46
C PRO A 19 4.81 15.86 16.64
N ALA A 20 5.00 14.54 16.60
CA ALA A 20 5.77 13.89 15.58
C ALA A 20 5.07 14.34 14.31
N HIS A 21 5.75 15.16 13.50
CA HIS A 21 5.31 15.50 12.15
C HIS A 21 4.69 14.25 11.56
N GLU A 22 3.36 14.22 11.53
CA GLU A 22 2.61 13.01 11.24
C GLU A 22 3.03 12.66 9.83
N ARG A 23 3.93 11.67 9.70
CA ARG A 23 4.48 11.32 8.39
C ARG A 23 3.29 10.80 7.62
N ILE A 24 2.73 11.67 6.78
CA ILE A 24 1.55 11.38 5.98
C ILE A 24 1.90 10.12 5.19
N ARG A 25 1.19 9.03 5.50
CA ARG A 25 1.36 7.75 4.82
C ARG A 25 0.78 7.87 3.43
N GLU A 26 1.52 7.40 2.44
CA GLU A 26 1.07 7.33 1.06
C GLU A 26 0.26 6.05 0.81
N ILE A 27 0.60 4.95 1.50
CA ILE A 27 -0.15 3.69 1.45
C ILE A 27 -1.32 3.71 2.44
N PRO A 28 -2.58 3.58 1.96
CA PRO A 28 -3.75 3.50 2.84
C PRO A 28 -3.72 2.27 3.74
N TYR A 29 -4.34 2.39 4.93
CA TYR A 29 -4.51 1.30 5.90
C TYR A 29 -3.21 0.66 6.39
N ASN A 30 -2.07 1.33 6.19
CA ASN A 30 -0.79 0.87 6.75
C ASN A 30 -0.72 1.23 8.25
N TYR A 31 -1.21 0.32 9.07
CA TYR A 31 -1.10 0.37 10.54
C TYR A 31 0.05 -0.48 11.09
N THR A 32 0.94 -0.96 10.21
CA THR A 32 2.07 -1.81 10.59
C THR A 32 3.34 -0.98 10.88
N SER A 33 4.33 -1.61 11.51
CA SER A 33 5.67 -1.00 11.69
C SER A 33 6.43 -0.81 10.38
N PHE A 34 5.96 -1.40 9.27
CA PHE A 34 6.60 -1.24 7.96
C PHE A 34 6.36 0.15 7.39
N SER A 35 7.44 0.74 6.89
CA SER A 35 7.38 1.95 6.08
C SER A 35 6.77 1.68 4.70
N ASP A 36 6.24 2.71 4.05
CA ASP A 36 5.68 2.58 2.71
C ASP A 36 6.75 2.11 1.71
N ARG A 37 8.00 2.58 1.90
CA ARG A 37 9.19 2.07 1.21
C ARG A 37 9.33 0.56 1.37
N GLU A 38 9.27 0.06 2.60
CA GLU A 38 9.44 -1.37 2.88
C GLU A 38 8.34 -2.22 2.28
N ILE A 39 7.11 -1.72 2.25
CA ILE A 39 5.97 -2.40 1.61
C ILE A 39 6.18 -2.43 0.10
N VAL A 40 6.51 -1.29 -0.52
CA VAL A 40 6.80 -1.23 -1.97
C VAL A 40 7.93 -2.19 -2.33
N ILE A 41 9.03 -2.21 -1.57
CA ILE A 41 10.16 -3.09 -1.87
C ILE A 41 9.77 -4.57 -1.75
N ARG A 42 8.94 -4.92 -0.76
CA ARG A 42 8.47 -6.30 -0.58
C ARG A 42 7.52 -6.74 -1.70
N LEU A 43 6.62 -5.86 -2.13
CA LEU A 43 5.61 -6.18 -3.14
C LEU A 43 6.14 -6.08 -4.58
N LEU A 44 6.92 -5.05 -4.88
CA LEU A 44 7.34 -4.67 -6.24
C LEU A 44 8.86 -4.73 -6.48
N GLY A 45 9.65 -4.90 -5.43
CA GLY A 45 11.12 -4.90 -5.49
C GLY A 45 11.76 -3.52 -5.38
N ALA A 46 13.07 -3.50 -5.12
CA ALA A 46 13.85 -2.27 -4.92
C ALA A 46 13.86 -1.35 -6.15
N GLN A 47 13.90 -1.92 -7.36
CA GLN A 47 13.89 -1.16 -8.61
C GLN A 47 12.61 -0.34 -8.79
N ALA A 48 11.47 -0.85 -8.33
CA ALA A 48 10.20 -0.11 -8.38
C ALA A 48 10.22 1.10 -7.42
N TRP A 49 10.82 0.94 -6.24
CA TRP A 49 10.97 2.05 -5.30
C TRP A 49 11.82 3.20 -5.87
N GLU A 50 12.91 2.89 -6.57
CA GLU A 50 13.75 3.93 -7.19
C GLU A 50 13.00 4.69 -8.29
N LYS A 51 12.21 3.99 -9.12
CA LYS A 51 11.38 4.62 -10.15
C LYS A 51 10.29 5.51 -9.54
N LEU A 52 9.69 5.09 -8.43
CA LEU A 52 8.76 5.93 -7.68
C LEU A 52 9.44 7.19 -7.14
N ASN A 53 10.66 7.08 -6.61
CA ASN A 53 11.41 8.26 -6.16
C ASN A 53 11.69 9.24 -7.30
N GLN A 54 12.09 8.73 -8.46
CA GLN A 54 12.31 9.53 -9.66
C GLN A 54 11.03 10.28 -10.06
N LEU A 55 9.90 9.56 -10.13
CA LEU A 55 8.60 10.13 -10.49
C LEU A 55 8.06 11.12 -9.43
N ARG A 56 8.37 10.96 -8.15
CA ARG A 56 7.98 11.93 -7.10
C ARG A 56 8.75 13.24 -7.20
N GLY A 57 9.97 13.23 -7.76
CA GLY A 57 10.71 14.45 -8.06
C GLY A 57 10.00 15.33 -9.10
N GLU A 58 9.10 14.73 -9.89
CA GLU A 58 8.32 15.41 -10.92
C GLU A 58 6.96 15.86 -10.35
N ARG A 59 6.68 17.18 -10.36
CA ARG A 59 5.46 17.80 -9.77
C ARG A 59 4.11 17.37 -10.39
N ARG A 60 4.09 16.43 -11.34
CA ARG A 60 2.90 16.02 -12.14
C ARG A 60 2.35 14.62 -11.79
N THR A 61 2.88 13.89 -10.81
CA THR A 61 2.58 12.44 -10.62
C THR A 61 1.61 12.10 -9.49
N GLY A 62 1.15 13.07 -8.69
CA GLY A 62 0.43 12.81 -7.43
C GLY A 62 -0.79 11.90 -7.52
N ARG A 63 -1.63 12.03 -8.57
CA ARG A 63 -2.87 11.23 -8.68
C ARG A 63 -2.62 9.77 -9.06
N SER A 64 -1.75 9.52 -10.04
CA SER A 64 -1.42 8.15 -10.47
C SER A 64 -0.60 7.41 -9.41
N ALA A 65 0.30 8.11 -8.71
CA ALA A 65 1.03 7.55 -7.58
C ALA A 65 0.09 7.12 -6.44
N ARG A 66 -0.88 7.99 -6.07
CA ARG A 66 -1.89 7.65 -5.07
C ARG A 66 -2.70 6.41 -5.43
N MET A 67 -3.14 6.30 -6.69
CA MET A 67 -3.88 5.12 -7.16
C MET A 67 -3.02 3.84 -7.08
N LEU A 68 -1.73 3.93 -7.38
CA LEU A 68 -0.82 2.80 -7.23
C LEU A 68 -0.69 2.40 -5.75
N TYR A 69 -0.52 3.36 -4.86
CA TYR A 69 -0.45 3.09 -3.42
C TYR A 69 -1.75 2.50 -2.85
N GLU A 70 -2.91 2.88 -3.39
CA GLU A 70 -4.20 2.24 -3.05
C GLU A 70 -4.20 0.76 -3.45
N VAL A 71 -3.71 0.41 -4.65
CA VAL A 71 -3.58 -1.00 -5.09
C VAL A 71 -2.61 -1.78 -4.18
N LEU A 72 -1.46 -1.20 -3.84
CA LEU A 72 -0.50 -1.83 -2.94
C LEU A 72 -1.05 -1.99 -1.52
N GLY A 73 -1.81 -1.00 -1.04
CA GLY A 73 -2.49 -1.04 0.25
C GLY A 73 -3.52 -2.17 0.33
N ASP A 74 -4.33 -2.34 -0.72
CA ASP A 74 -5.34 -3.41 -0.80
C ASP A 74 -4.69 -4.80 -0.80
N ILE A 75 -3.57 -5.00 -1.50
CA ILE A 75 -2.81 -6.26 -1.46
C ILE A 75 -2.22 -6.47 -0.05
N TRP A 76 -1.57 -5.43 0.50
CA TRP A 76 -0.87 -5.52 1.76
C TRP A 76 -1.80 -5.79 2.94
N VAL A 77 -2.97 -5.14 2.98
CA VAL A 77 -3.93 -5.33 4.08
C VAL A 77 -4.45 -6.77 4.13
N VAL A 78 -4.69 -7.39 2.98
CA VAL A 78 -5.12 -8.78 2.91
C VAL A 78 -3.99 -9.72 3.36
N GLN A 79 -2.76 -9.53 2.87
CA GLN A 79 -1.61 -10.37 3.24
C GLN A 79 -1.26 -10.30 4.74
N ARG A 80 -1.64 -9.23 5.43
CA ARG A 80 -1.31 -9.00 6.84
C ARG A 80 -2.45 -9.27 7.80
N ASN A 81 -3.66 -9.53 7.29
CA ASN A 81 -4.84 -9.75 8.10
C ASN A 81 -5.39 -11.17 7.86
N PRO A 82 -5.10 -12.13 8.76
CA PRO A 82 -5.59 -13.51 8.63
C PRO A 82 -7.10 -13.60 8.43
N TYR A 83 -7.89 -12.73 9.06
CA TYR A 83 -9.35 -12.73 8.90
C TYR A 83 -9.80 -12.33 7.50
N LEU A 84 -9.09 -11.43 6.83
CA LEU A 84 -9.39 -11.11 5.42
C LEU A 84 -8.98 -12.27 4.52
N GLN A 85 -7.86 -12.93 4.82
CA GLN A 85 -7.43 -14.09 4.06
C GLN A 85 -8.43 -15.24 4.19
N ASP A 86 -8.88 -15.55 5.41
CA ASP A 86 -9.92 -16.56 5.69
C ASP A 86 -11.24 -16.22 4.97
N ASP A 87 -11.70 -14.97 5.05
CA ASP A 87 -12.92 -14.52 4.34
C ASP A 87 -12.82 -14.67 2.81
N LEU A 88 -11.64 -14.39 2.23
CA LEU A 88 -11.40 -14.56 0.80
C LEU A 88 -11.27 -16.04 0.38
N LEU A 89 -10.77 -16.90 1.28
CA LEU A 89 -10.75 -18.35 1.07
C LEU A 89 -12.18 -18.93 1.09
N ASP A 90 -13.00 -18.48 2.04
CA ASP A 90 -14.39 -18.92 2.19
C ASP A 90 -15.31 -18.35 1.11
N ASN A 91 -14.96 -17.21 0.51
CA ASN A 91 -15.77 -16.52 -0.50
C ASN A 91 -15.01 -16.26 -1.82
N PRO A 92 -14.91 -17.27 -2.71
CA PRO A 92 -14.20 -17.14 -3.99
C PRO A 92 -14.73 -16.02 -4.89
N ARG A 93 -16.03 -15.69 -4.79
CA ARG A 93 -16.62 -14.57 -5.54
C ARG A 93 -16.07 -13.24 -5.06
N ARG A 94 -15.92 -13.05 -3.75
CA ARG A 94 -15.31 -11.83 -3.18
C ARG A 94 -13.85 -11.69 -3.59
N ARG A 95 -13.07 -12.78 -3.59
CA ARG A 95 -11.70 -12.81 -4.11
C ARG A 95 -11.64 -12.34 -5.57
N LYS A 96 -12.47 -12.93 -6.44
CA LYS A 96 -12.55 -12.55 -7.85
C LYS A 96 -12.86 -11.06 -8.03
N LEU A 97 -13.86 -10.54 -7.32
CA LEU A 97 -14.23 -9.11 -7.39
C LEU A 97 -13.11 -8.18 -6.93
N LEU A 98 -12.37 -8.56 -5.89
CA LEU A 98 -11.20 -7.80 -5.43
C LEU A 98 -10.13 -7.75 -6.53
N VAL A 99 -9.76 -8.90 -7.09
CA VAL A 99 -8.74 -8.99 -8.15
C VAL A 99 -9.15 -8.22 -9.41
N GLU A 100 -10.42 -8.32 -9.82
CA GLU A 100 -10.97 -7.51 -10.92
C GLU A 100 -10.87 -6.01 -10.64
N ALA A 101 -11.16 -5.59 -9.41
CA ALA A 101 -11.03 -4.18 -9.01
C ALA A 101 -9.56 -3.69 -9.04
N LEU A 102 -8.61 -4.52 -8.59
CA LEU A 102 -7.18 -4.20 -8.66
C LEU A 102 -6.72 -4.05 -10.11
N HIS A 103 -7.08 -5.00 -10.99
CA HIS A 103 -6.79 -4.90 -12.42
C HIS A 103 -7.40 -3.66 -13.06
N HIS A 104 -8.66 -3.34 -12.73
CA HIS A 104 -9.32 -2.15 -13.24
C HIS A 104 -8.59 -0.86 -12.82
N ARG A 105 -8.16 -0.76 -11.55
CA ARG A 105 -7.39 0.41 -11.09
C ARG A 105 -6.04 0.53 -11.80
N LEU A 106 -5.32 -0.57 -12.01
CA LEU A 106 -4.07 -0.57 -12.78
C LEU A 106 -4.31 -0.12 -14.24
N ALA A 107 -5.40 -0.56 -14.86
CA ALA A 107 -5.77 -0.11 -16.20
C ALA A 107 -6.06 1.40 -16.25
N GLU A 108 -6.75 1.95 -15.24
CA GLU A 108 -7.03 3.39 -15.13
C GLU A 108 -5.75 4.23 -14.95
N ILE A 109 -4.73 3.70 -14.27
CA ILE A 109 -3.41 4.33 -14.22
C ILE A 109 -2.76 4.30 -15.61
N GLY A 110 -2.85 3.16 -16.29
CA GLY A 110 -2.35 2.97 -17.66
C GLY A 110 -2.95 3.95 -18.66
N LYS A 111 -4.25 4.26 -18.58
CA LYS A 111 -4.92 5.23 -19.47
C LYS A 111 -4.42 6.67 -19.33
N ARG A 112 -3.74 6.99 -18.22
CA ARG A 112 -3.22 8.34 -17.91
C ARG A 112 -1.79 8.54 -18.39
N ARG A 113 -1.21 7.52 -18.99
CA ARG A 113 0.07 7.58 -19.67
C ARG A 113 -0.04 8.43 -20.92
N ASP A 114 0.99 9.23 -21.17
CA ASP A 114 1.07 10.09 -22.34
C ASP A 114 2.51 10.04 -22.88
N ALA A 115 2.73 9.10 -23.79
CA ALA A 115 4.03 8.90 -24.43
C ALA A 115 4.43 10.06 -25.35
N GLN A 116 3.48 10.88 -25.82
CA GLN A 116 3.77 12.02 -26.70
C GLN A 116 4.24 13.23 -25.89
N ALA A 117 3.64 13.46 -24.72
CA ALA A 117 4.03 14.56 -23.86
C ALA A 117 5.33 14.29 -23.08
N ASP A 118 5.54 13.06 -22.60
CA ASP A 118 6.75 12.70 -21.84
C ASP A 118 7.11 11.20 -21.97
N PRO A 119 7.93 10.85 -22.99
CA PRO A 119 8.32 9.46 -23.23
C PRO A 119 9.12 8.82 -22.08
N ARG A 120 9.93 9.60 -21.35
CA ARG A 120 10.76 9.07 -20.26
C ARG A 120 9.90 8.67 -19.07
N ARG A 121 9.01 9.57 -18.66
CA ARG A 121 8.03 9.29 -17.61
C ARG A 121 7.12 8.14 -18.00
N ASP A 122 6.66 8.11 -19.25
CA ASP A 122 5.80 7.05 -19.75
C ASP A 122 6.43 5.66 -19.57
N ALA A 123 7.73 5.53 -19.91
CA ALA A 123 8.48 4.30 -19.71
C ALA A 123 8.55 3.89 -18.22
N LEU A 124 8.88 4.83 -17.32
CA LEU A 124 8.93 4.57 -15.87
C LEU A 124 7.59 4.10 -15.31
N VAL A 125 6.49 4.75 -15.72
CA VAL A 125 5.13 4.36 -15.31
C VAL A 125 4.78 2.98 -15.89
N GLY A 126 5.16 2.70 -17.14
CA GLY A 126 4.97 1.39 -17.76
C GLY A 126 5.65 0.26 -16.98
N GLU A 127 6.90 0.47 -16.56
CA GLU A 127 7.64 -0.51 -15.75
C GLU A 127 7.02 -0.73 -14.37
N LEU A 128 6.54 0.35 -13.72
CA LEU A 128 5.83 0.24 -12.44
C LEU A 128 4.51 -0.51 -12.57
N LEU A 129 3.77 -0.29 -13.65
CA LEU A 129 2.54 -1.02 -13.93
C LEU A 129 2.80 -2.51 -14.16
N ALA A 130 3.85 -2.86 -14.89
CA ALA A 130 4.22 -4.26 -15.10
C ALA A 130 4.59 -4.95 -13.77
N ALA A 131 5.36 -4.28 -12.92
CA ALA A 131 5.68 -4.79 -11.58
C ALA A 131 4.40 -4.96 -10.72
N ALA A 132 3.50 -3.99 -10.74
CA ALA A 132 2.24 -4.06 -10.00
C ALA A 132 1.30 -5.15 -10.51
N GLN A 133 1.23 -5.36 -11.83
CA GLN A 133 0.48 -6.46 -12.43
C GLN A 133 1.03 -7.81 -11.98
N THR A 134 2.36 -7.96 -11.95
CA THR A 134 3.01 -9.18 -11.44
C THR A 134 2.66 -9.42 -9.96
N ALA A 135 2.63 -8.37 -9.14
CA ALA A 135 2.23 -8.47 -7.74
C ALA A 135 0.76 -8.87 -7.57
N VAL A 136 -0.16 -8.35 -8.40
CA VAL A 136 -1.57 -8.76 -8.40
C VAL A 136 -1.72 -10.23 -8.82
N GLN A 137 -0.97 -10.67 -9.84
CA GLN A 137 -0.96 -12.08 -10.26
C GLN A 137 -0.44 -13.01 -9.16
N ALA A 138 0.64 -12.63 -8.48
CA ALA A 138 1.18 -13.38 -7.35
C ALA A 138 0.23 -13.42 -6.14
N PHE A 139 -0.61 -12.39 -5.97
CA PHE A 139 -1.65 -12.34 -4.96
C PHE A 139 -2.86 -13.24 -5.31
N ASP A 140 -3.18 -13.40 -6.59
CA ASP A 140 -4.28 -14.25 -7.06
C ASP A 140 -3.89 -15.73 -7.25
N ALA A 141 -2.60 -16.03 -7.27
CA ALA A 141 -2.09 -17.41 -7.27
C ALA A 141 -2.50 -18.19 -6.00
#